data_AF-A0A3D0X0X4-F1
#
_entry.id   AF-A0A3D0X0X4-F1
#
_cell.length_a   1.000
_cell.length_b   1.000
_cell.length_c   1.000
_cell.angle_alpha   90.00
_cell.angle_beta   90.00
_cell.angle_gamma   90.00
#
_symmetry.space_group_name_H-M   'P 1'
#
loop_
_entity.id
_entity.type
_entity.pdbx_description
1 polymer ?
#
loop_
_entity_poly.entity_id
_entity_poly.type
_entity_poly.pdbx_seq_one_letter_code
_entity_poly.pdbx_strand_id
1 'polypeptide(L)' 'MNFEWDDKKNKINIQKHGYSFKKAAKVFLDENRIESDYYQENGEWRF' A
#
# COMPACT_ATOMS: atom_id res chain seq x y z
N MET A 1 16.51 -3.31 2.77
CA MET A 1 15.48 -3.77 1.81
C MET A 1 15.23 -2.64 0.83
N ASN A 2 15.78 -2.72 -0.39
CA ASN A 2 15.57 -1.69 -1.40
C ASN A 2 14.31 -2.04 -2.19
N PHE A 3 13.25 -1.26 -1.99
CA PHE A 3 12.06 -1.39 -2.80
C PHE A 3 12.27 -0.66 -4.13
N GLU A 4 12.34 -1.40 -5.22
CA GLU A 4 12.32 -0.86 -6.57
C GLU A 4 10.90 -0.90 -7.13
N TRP A 5 10.49 0.19 -7.77
CA TRP A 5 9.17 0.34 -8.36
C TRP A 5 9.34 0.79 -9.81
N ASP A 6 8.44 0.34 -10.66
CA ASP A 6 8.32 0.88 -12.01
C ASP A 6 7.89 2.36 -11.96
N ASP A 7 8.68 3.23 -12.59
CA ASP A 7 8.46 4.68 -12.57
C ASP A 7 7.13 5.09 -13.22
N LYS A 8 6.68 4.36 -14.24
CA LYS A 8 5.41 4.64 -14.92
C LYS A 8 4.24 4.35 -13.97
N LYS A 9 4.28 3.22 -13.25
CA LYS A 9 3.29 2.90 -12.22
C LYS A 9 3.32 3.91 -11.07
N ASN A 10 4.51 4.35 -10.64
CA ASN A 10 4.63 5.35 -9.57
C ASN A 10 4.01 6.70 -9.97
N LYS A 11 4.22 7.14 -11.22
CA LYS A 11 3.56 8.35 -11.76
C LYS A 11 2.03 8.22 -11.77
N ILE A 12 1.52 7.07 -12.21
CA ILE A 12 0.07 6.79 -12.19
C ILE A 12 -0.47 6.80 -10.75
N ASN A 13 0.26 6.20 -9.79
CA ASN A 13 -0.13 6.19 -8.38
C ASN A 13 -0.21 7.61 -7.80
N ILE A 14 0.78 8.45 -8.11
CA ILE A 14 0.80 9.85 -7.68
C ILE A 14 -0.40 10.60 -8.27
N GLN A 15 -0.75 10.39 -9.54
CA GLN A 15 -1.92 11.02 -10.15
C GLN A 15 -3.24 10.57 -9.52
N LYS A 16 -3.37 9.28 -9.18
CA LYS A 16 -4.61 8.73 -8.61
C LYS A 16 -4.79 9.03 -7.12
N HIS A 17 -3.70 9.04 -6.35
CA HIS A 17 -3.74 9.02 -4.88
C HIS A 17 -2.97 10.17 -4.22
N GLY A 18 -2.15 10.93 -4.97
CA GLY A 18 -1.45 12.11 -4.47
C GLY A 18 -0.12 11.83 -3.75
N TYR A 19 0.37 10.59 -3.76
CA TYR A 19 1.65 10.22 -3.13
C TYR A 19 2.37 9.10 -3.88
N SER A 20 3.69 9.04 -3.73
CA SER A 20 4.54 8.01 -4.36
C SER A 20 4.50 6.68 -3.60
N PHE A 21 4.87 5.58 -4.26
CA PHE A 21 5.01 4.29 -3.58
C PHE A 21 6.02 4.32 -2.43
N LYS A 22 7.10 5.11 -2.58
CA LYS A 22 8.06 5.34 -1.50
C LYS A 22 7.43 6.00 -0.27
N LYS A 23 6.48 6.93 -0.47
CA LYS A 23 5.74 7.55 0.64
C LYS A 23 4.68 6.59 1.20
N ALA A 24 3.95 5.89 0.35
CA ALA A 24 2.96 4.89 0.76
C ALA A 24 3.57 3.78 1.61
N ALA A 25 4.76 3.28 1.24
CA ALA A 25 5.46 2.22 1.97
C ALA A 25 5.81 2.59 3.42
N LYS A 26 5.81 3.87 3.78
CA LYS A 26 6.01 4.29 5.18
C LYS A 26 4.86 3.89 6.10
N VAL A 27 3.68 3.53 5.56
CA VAL A 27 2.55 3.02 6.38
C VAL A 27 2.92 1.79 7.19
N PHE A 28 3.84 0.96 6.67
CA PHE A 28 4.34 -0.22 7.39
C PHE A 28 5.25 0.12 8.57
N LEU A 29 5.68 1.38 8.69
CA LEU A 29 6.50 1.87 9.80
C LEU A 29 5.66 2.62 10.85
N ASP A 30 4.35 2.75 10.65
CA ASP A 30 3.46 3.39 11.61
C ASP A 30 3.23 2.45 12.81
N GLU A 31 3.62 2.91 14.00
CA GLU A 31 3.49 2.18 15.26
C GLU A 31 2.03 1.94 15.68
N ASN A 32 1.10 2.77 15.19
CA ASN A 32 -0.34 2.65 15.46
C ASN A 32 -1.09 2.03 14.27
N ARG A 33 -0.37 1.42 13.32
CA ARG A 33 -0.99 0.74 12.19
C ARG A 33 -1.89 -0.39 12.68
N ILE A 34 -3.13 -0.38 12.21
CA ILE A 34 -4.08 -1.47 12.44
C ILE A 34 -3.79 -2.58 11.42
N GLU A 35 -3.52 -3.79 11.91
CA GLU A 35 -3.34 -5.00 11.10
C GLU A 35 -4.49 -5.96 11.38
N SER A 36 -5.04 -6.58 10.33
CA SER A 36 -5.99 -7.67 10.47
C SER A 36 -5.56 -8.82 9.59
N ASP A 37 -5.57 -10.02 10.15
CA ASP A 37 -5.42 -11.26 9.37
C ASP A 37 -6.66 -11.51 8.50
N TYR A 38 -7.78 -10.87 8.85
CA TYR A 38 -8.99 -10.92 8.06
C TYR A 38 -8.94 -9.94 6.89
N TYR A 39 -9.26 -10.41 5.69
CA TYR A 39 -9.46 -9.57 4.51
C TYR A 39 -10.75 -9.95 3.77
N GLN A 40 -11.35 -8.98 3.08
CA GLN A 40 -12.56 -9.22 2.31
C GLN A 40 -12.19 -9.56 0.86
N GLU A 41 -12.64 -10.72 0.39
CA GLU A 41 -12.50 -11.16 -0.99
C GLU A 41 -13.87 -11.54 -1.54
N ASN A 42 -14.32 -10.88 -2.61
CA ASN A 42 -15.62 -11.11 -3.26
C ASN A 42 -16.83 -11.06 -2.30
N GLY A 43 -16.74 -10.27 -1.23
CA GLY A 43 -17.80 -10.14 -0.22
C GLY A 43 -17.68 -11.09 0.98
N GLU A 44 -16.75 -12.04 0.96
CA GLU A 44 -16.52 -12.98 2.06
C GLU A 44 -15.28 -12.60 2.88
N TRP A 45 -15.34 -12.82 4.19
CA TRP A 45 -14.18 -12.68 5.07
C TRP A 45 -13.31 -13.93 4.98
N ARG A 46 -12.04 -13.73 4.65
CA ARG A 46 -11.00 -14.76 4.61
C ARG A 46 -10.02 -14.54 5.76
N PHE A 47 -9.42 -15.62 6.23
CA PHE A 47 -8.28 -15.63 7.15
C PHE A 47 -7.01 -15.87 6.34
#